data_AF-A0A2V8E1Q4-F1
#
_entry.id   AF-A0A2V8E1Q4-F1
#
_cell.length_a   1.000
_cell.length_b   1.000
_cell.length_c   1.000
_cell.angle_alpha   90.00
_cell.angle_beta   90.00
_cell.angle_gamma   90.00
#
_symmetry.space_group_name_H-M   'P 1'
#
loop_
_entity.id
_entity.type
_entity.pdbx_description
1 polymer ?
#
loop_
_entity_poly.entity_id
_entity_poly.type
_entity_poly.pdbx_seq_one_letter_code
_entity_poly.pdbx_strand_id
1 'polypeptide(L)'
;MLTNASDARVVQTAAATQKDLDAARTQALGKNRYRLIGTAEFGSVEELRRNPVRAQFTAKGSENATGQLQNGHKVMVKGLLILVPNEKRLNLTSVQSISPNCK
;
A
#
# COMPACT_ATOMS: atom_id res chain seq x y z
N MET A 1 6.91 3.81 1.12
CA MET A 1 7.21 4.04 -0.32
C MET A 1 7.27 2.68 -0.99
N LEU A 2 6.82 2.55 -2.24
CA LEU A 2 7.10 1.37 -3.05
C LEU A 2 8.37 1.62 -3.88
N THR A 3 9.31 0.67 -3.89
CA THR A 3 10.66 0.88 -4.46
C THR A 3 11.04 -0.03 -5.63
N ASN A 4 10.31 -1.13 -5.84
CA ASN A 4 10.46 -2.05 -6.98
C ASN A 4 9.10 -2.23 -7.68
N ALA A 5 8.37 -1.13 -7.85
CA ALA A 5 7.01 -1.17 -8.35
C ALA A 5 6.99 -1.32 -9.87
N SER A 6 6.01 -2.10 -10.36
CA SER A 6 5.63 -2.10 -11.77
C SER A 6 5.01 -0.77 -12.19
N ASP A 7 4.80 -0.58 -13.49
CA ASP A 7 4.05 0.57 -13.98
C ASP A 7 2.60 0.53 -13.48
N ALA A 8 2.09 1.70 -13.08
CA ALA A 8 0.70 1.84 -12.70
C ALA A 8 -0.18 1.68 -13.94
N ARG A 9 -1.29 0.97 -13.79
CA ARG A 9 -2.31 0.79 -14.83
C ARG A 9 -3.63 1.39 -14.36
N VAL A 10 -4.36 2.03 -15.28
CA VAL A 10 -5.71 2.51 -15.02
C VAL A 10 -6.64 1.30 -14.90
N VAL A 11 -7.49 1.30 -13.88
CA VAL A 11 -8.50 0.27 -13.64
C VAL A 11 -9.85 0.94 -13.37
N GLN A 12 -10.94 0.28 -13.72
CA GLN A 12 -12.30 0.79 -13.52
C GLN A 12 -12.89 0.39 -12.15
N THR A 13 -12.24 -0.52 -11.43
CA THR A 13 -12.72 -1.02 -10.13
C THR A 13 -11.76 -0.65 -9.01
N ALA A 14 -12.31 -0.04 -7.96
CA ALA A 14 -11.55 0.34 -6.77
C ALA A 14 -11.20 -0.88 -5.89
N ALA A 15 -12.07 -1.88 -5.83
CA ALA A 15 -11.87 -3.10 -5.05
C ALA A 15 -10.88 -4.06 -5.75
N ALA A 16 -10.01 -4.69 -4.97
CA ALA A 16 -9.17 -5.78 -5.43
C ALA A 16 -10.02 -7.03 -5.73
N THR A 17 -9.76 -7.70 -6.85
CA THR A 17 -10.40 -8.98 -7.20
C THR A 17 -9.43 -10.14 -7.06
N GLN A 18 -9.93 -11.38 -6.96
CA GLN A 18 -9.06 -12.56 -6.94
C GLN A 18 -8.17 -12.64 -8.19
N LYS A 19 -8.71 -12.30 -9.35
CA LYS A 19 -7.98 -12.20 -10.62
C LYS A 19 -6.84 -11.18 -10.56
N ASP A 20 -7.05 -10.03 -9.92
CA ASP A 20 -5.99 -9.04 -9.72
C ASP A 20 -4.86 -9.59 -8.84
N LEU A 21 -5.20 -10.34 -7.79
CA LEU A 21 -4.22 -10.96 -6.90
C LEU A 21 -3.41 -12.05 -7.60
N ASP A 22 -4.07 -12.89 -8.40
CA ASP A 22 -3.41 -13.95 -9.15
C ASP A 22 -2.44 -13.38 -10.20
N ALA A 23 -2.85 -12.31 -10.89
CA ALA A 23 -1.97 -11.57 -11.79
C ALA A 23 -0.78 -10.93 -11.04
N ALA A 24 -1.02 -10.33 -9.87
CA ALA A 24 0.03 -9.69 -9.08
C ALA A 24 1.05 -10.69 -8.51
N ARG A 25 0.64 -11.93 -8.22
CA ARG A 25 1.54 -13.00 -7.75
C ARG A 25 2.62 -13.32 -8.79
N THR A 26 2.21 -13.48 -10.05
CA THR A 26 3.09 -13.87 -11.16
C THR A 26 3.79 -12.68 -11.82
N GLN A 27 3.31 -11.46 -11.58
CA GLN A 27 3.93 -10.26 -12.11
C GLN A 27 5.33 -10.04 -11.52
N ALA A 28 6.31 -9.83 -12.39
CA ALA A 28 7.66 -9.46 -12.01
C ALA A 28 7.68 -8.07 -11.35
N LEU A 29 8.64 -7.86 -10.46
CA LEU A 29 8.91 -6.54 -9.90
C LEU A 29 9.35 -5.57 -10.99
N GLY A 30 9.08 -4.29 -10.77
CA GLY A 30 9.49 -3.22 -11.67
C GLY A 30 10.62 -2.36 -11.11
N LYS A 31 10.86 -1.23 -11.76
CA LYS A 31 11.92 -0.27 -11.41
C LYS A 31 11.37 1.07 -10.92
N ASN A 32 10.04 1.21 -10.83
CA ASN A 32 9.42 2.46 -10.42
C ASN A 32 9.43 2.63 -8.91
N ARG A 33 9.37 3.90 -8.52
CA ARG A 33 9.18 4.31 -7.14
C ARG A 33 7.91 5.14 -7.03
N TYR A 34 7.08 4.82 -6.04
CA TYR A 34 5.87 5.59 -5.72
C TYR A 34 5.90 6.00 -4.26
N ARG A 35 5.76 7.31 -4.02
CA ARG A 35 5.49 7.82 -2.68
C ARG A 35 4.06 7.51 -2.32
N LEU A 36 3.88 6.84 -1.18
CA LEU A 36 2.56 6.43 -0.71
C LEU A 36 1.95 7.52 0.17
N ILE A 37 0.67 7.77 -0.03
CA ILE A 37 -0.18 8.65 0.77
C ILE A 37 -1.38 7.82 1.27
N GLY A 38 -1.97 8.18 2.41
CA GLY A 38 -3.11 7.45 2.96
C GLY A 38 -2.74 6.08 3.54
N THR A 39 -1.52 5.91 4.04
CA THR A 39 -1.02 4.60 4.51
C THR A 39 -1.50 4.21 5.91
N ALA A 40 -2.14 5.12 6.62
CA ALA A 40 -2.37 5.00 8.06
C ALA A 40 -3.27 3.82 8.44
N GLU A 41 -4.17 3.38 7.55
CA GLU A 41 -5.06 2.23 7.77
C GLU A 41 -4.42 0.89 7.36
N PHE A 42 -3.31 0.94 6.62
CA PHE A 42 -2.66 -0.24 6.06
C PHE A 42 -1.34 -0.60 6.74
N GLY A 43 -0.76 0.33 7.52
CA GLY A 43 0.44 0.09 8.31
C GLY A 43 0.17 -0.78 9.54
N SER A 44 1.20 -0.98 10.37
CA SER A 44 1.07 -1.75 11.61
C SER A 44 0.42 -0.94 12.73
N VAL A 45 -0.11 -1.63 13.75
CA VAL A 45 -0.63 -1.00 14.98
C VAL A 45 0.45 -0.16 15.67
N GLU A 46 1.69 -0.66 15.69
CA GLU A 46 2.84 0.02 16.26
C GLU A 46 3.18 1.30 15.48
N GLU A 47 3.11 1.26 14.14
CA GLU A 47 3.27 2.44 13.30
C GLU A 47 2.18 3.49 13.53
N LEU A 48 0.92 3.05 13.66
CA LEU A 48 -0.20 3.93 13.94
C LEU A 48 -0.04 4.63 15.30
N ARG A 49 0.36 3.90 16.34
CA ARG A 49 0.56 4.46 17.70
C ARG A 49 1.79 5.35 17.82
N ARG A 50 2.80 5.20 16.94
CA ARG A 50 3.95 6.12 16.88
C ARG A 50 3.57 7.51 16.35
N ASN A 51 2.39 7.67 15.73
CA ASN A 51 1.90 8.97 15.32
C ASN A 51 1.23 9.67 16.52
N PRO A 52 1.80 10.79 17.03
CA PRO A 52 1.34 11.42 18.27
C PRO A 52 -0.09 11.96 18.18
N VAL A 53 -0.56 12.35 16.98
CA VAL A 53 -1.94 12.81 16.79
C VAL A 53 -2.90 11.62 16.77
N ARG A 54 -2.57 10.53 16.07
CA ARG A 54 -3.44 9.34 16.06
C ARG A 54 -3.48 8.64 17.41
N ALA A 55 -2.38 8.61 18.15
CA ALA A 55 -2.33 8.03 19.49
C ALA A 55 -3.32 8.67 20.46
N GLN A 56 -3.66 9.96 20.28
CA GLN A 56 -4.64 10.68 21.11
C GLN A 56 -6.09 10.22 20.89
N PHE A 57 -6.40 9.69 19.70
CA PHE A 57 -7.77 9.32 19.31
C PHE A 57 -7.96 7.81 19.07
N THR A 58 -6.93 7.00 19.31
CA THR A 58 -6.98 5.56 19.10
C THR A 58 -6.80 4.82 20.41
N ALA A 59 -7.89 4.28 20.95
CA ALA A 59 -7.83 3.44 22.13
C ALA A 59 -7.18 2.10 21.80
N LYS A 60 -6.55 1.48 22.81
CA LYS A 60 -5.99 0.14 22.69
C LYS A 60 -7.09 -0.86 22.32
N GLY A 61 -6.93 -1.57 21.20
CA GLY A 61 -7.91 -2.54 20.69
C GLY A 61 -8.93 -1.94 19.72
N SER A 62 -8.90 -0.62 19.46
CA SER A 62 -9.72 0.05 18.45
C SER A 62 -8.89 0.55 17.26
N GLU A 63 -7.68 0.01 17.06
CA GLU A 63 -6.83 0.38 15.94
C GLU A 63 -7.40 -0.13 14.61
N ASN A 64 -7.81 0.79 13.72
CA ASN A 64 -8.12 0.44 12.34
C ASN A 64 -6.81 0.36 11.52
N ALA A 65 -6.03 -0.69 11.74
CA ALA A 65 -4.76 -0.95 11.07
C ALA A 65 -4.71 -2.40 10.58
N THR A 66 -4.67 -2.62 9.27
CA THR A 66 -4.68 -3.97 8.69
C THR A 66 -3.31 -4.65 8.73
N GLY A 67 -2.23 -3.89 8.90
CA GLY A 67 -0.86 -4.42 8.86
C GLY A 67 -0.46 -5.00 7.51
N GLN A 68 -1.18 -4.72 6.43
CA GLN A 68 -0.90 -5.29 5.10
C GLN A 68 0.28 -4.63 4.39
N LEU A 69 0.60 -3.38 4.75
CA LEU A 69 1.73 -2.64 4.22
C LEU A 69 2.94 -2.81 5.15
N GLN A 70 3.79 -3.78 4.84
CA GLN A 70 5.01 -4.07 5.60
C GLN A 70 6.26 -3.90 4.73
N ASN A 71 7.34 -3.41 5.34
CA ASN A 71 8.62 -3.27 4.64
C ASN A 71 9.16 -4.66 4.21
N GLY A 72 9.68 -4.73 2.98
CA GLY A 72 10.21 -5.97 2.40
C GLY A 72 9.16 -6.88 1.75
N HIS A 73 7.87 -6.66 2.01
CA HIS A 73 6.79 -7.47 1.46
C HIS A 73 6.43 -7.06 0.04
N LYS A 74 6.06 -8.06 -0.78
CA LYS A 74 5.40 -7.83 -2.07
C LYS A 74 3.93 -7.57 -1.80
N VAL A 75 3.42 -6.45 -2.30
CA VAL A 75 2.04 -6.02 -2.13
C VAL A 75 1.42 -5.65 -3.47
N MET A 76 0.12 -5.87 -3.60
CA MET A 76 -0.71 -5.27 -4.64
C MET A 76 -1.47 -4.11 -4.02
N VAL A 77 -1.52 -2.98 -4.74
CA VAL A 77 -2.19 -1.78 -4.26
C VAL A 77 -3.10 -1.21 -5.35
N LYS A 78 -4.21 -0.62 -4.92
CA LYS A 78 -5.03 0.26 -5.75
C LYS A 78 -5.12 1.63 -5.07
N GLY A 79 -5.26 2.66 -5.89
CA GLY A 79 -5.26 4.04 -5.40
C GLY A 79 -5.35 5.08 -6.50
N LEU A 80 -5.39 6.34 -6.09
CA LEU A 80 -5.32 7.49 -6.98
C LEU A 80 -3.86 7.82 -7.30
N LEU A 81 -3.49 7.67 -8.56
CA LEU A 81 -2.17 8.08 -9.07
C LEU A 81 -2.15 9.60 -9.25
N ILE A 82 -1.17 10.24 -8.61
CA ILE A 82 -0.96 11.69 -8.69
C ILE A 82 0.45 11.90 -9.24
N LEU A 83 0.52 12.54 -10.42
CA LEU A 83 1.78 12.84 -11.09
C LEU A 83 2.12 14.31 -10.85
N VAL A 84 3.28 14.56 -10.25
CA VAL A 84 3.85 15.90 -10.10
C VAL A 84 5.26 15.91 -10.70
N PRO A 85 5.84 17.09 -11.02
CA PRO A 85 7.21 17.16 -11.50
C PRO A 85 8.16 16.37 -10.59
N ASN A 86 8.92 15.44 -11.18
CA ASN A 86 9.93 14.60 -10.52
C ASN A 86 9.44 13.62 -9.44
N GLU A 87 8.13 13.43 -9.25
CA GLU A 87 7.63 12.49 -8.22
C GLU A 87 6.31 11.83 -8.64
N LYS A 88 6.23 10.50 -8.50
CA LYS A 88 4.98 9.74 -8.63
C LYS A 88 4.42 9.46 -7.24
N ARG A 89 3.20 9.91 -6.97
CA ARG A 89 2.49 9.69 -5.71
C ARG A 89 1.32 8.74 -5.94
N LEU A 90 1.04 7.89 -4.97
CA LEU A 90 -0.11 7.00 -4.97
C LEU A 90 -0.86 7.13 -3.65
N ASN A 91 -2.07 7.68 -3.70
CA ASN A 91 -2.96 7.71 -2.54
C ASN A 91 -3.69 6.37 -2.46
N LEU A 92 -3.42 5.60 -1.42
CA LEU A 92 -3.89 4.22 -1.29
C LEU A 92 -5.37 4.17 -0.94
N THR A 93 -6.11 3.31 -1.64
CA THR A 93 -7.50 2.96 -1.31
C THR A 93 -7.65 1.47 -0.98
N SER A 94 -6.67 0.65 -1.36
CA SER A 94 -6.65 -0.78 -1.08
C SER A 94 -5.21 -1.29 -1.07
N VAL A 95 -4.89 -2.16 -0.12
CA VAL A 95 -3.58 -2.84 -0.02
C VAL A 95 -3.81 -4.31 0.24
N GLN A 96 -3.15 -5.17 -0.53
CA GLN A 96 -3.22 -6.62 -0.37
C GLN A 96 -1.80 -7.17 -0.31
N SER A 97 -1.49 -7.88 0.77
CA SER A 97 -0.23 -8.60 0.89
C SER A 97 -0.22 -9.79 -0.09
N ILE A 98 0.85 -9.91 -0.88
CA ILE A 98 1.02 -10.95 -1.89
C ILE A 98 2.04 -11.99 -1.43
N SER A 99 3.17 -11.53 -0.89
CA SER A 99 4.24 -12.37 -0.37
C SER A 99 5.02 -11.61 0.71
N PRO A 100 5.56 -12.30 1.75
CA PRO A 100 6.43 -11.68 2.74
C PRO A 100 7.77 -11.17 2.15
N ASN A 101 8.06 -11.45 0.88
CA ASN A 101 9.29 -11.03 0.24
C ASN A 101 9.07 -10.50 -1.19
N CYS A 102 9.94 -9.58 -1.59
CA CYS A 102 10.06 -9.06 -2.95
C CYS A 102 10.87 -10.03 -3.84
N LYS A 103 10.32 -11.23 -4.08
CA LYS A 103 10.87 -12.22 -5.02
C LYS A 103 9.97 -12.38 -6.25
#